data_AF-A0A7V0T5W4-F1
#
_entry.id   AF-A0A7V0T5W4-F1
#
_cell.length_a   1.000
_cell.length_b   1.000
_cell.length_c   1.000
_cell.angle_alpha   90.00
_cell.angle_beta   90.00
_cell.angle_gamma   90.00
#
_symmetry.space_group_name_H-M   'P 1'
#
loop_
_entity.id
_entity.type
_entity.pdbx_description
1 polymer ?
#
loop_
_entity_poly.entity_id
_entity_poly.type
_entity_poly.pdbx_seq_one_letter_code
_entity_poly.pdbx_strand_id
1 'polypeptide(L)' 'MTADTLPGRAEDAEDSLQERELTESELRRQVQAKAKELYVLRGGAQGKDWDDWFEAERIVRKMATRRQKGR' A
#
# COMPACT_ATOMS: atom_id res chain seq x y z
N MET A 1 26.75 36.71 -27.60
CA MET A 1 26.96 35.31 -27.99
C MET A 1 26.59 34.46 -26.78
N THR A 2 25.40 33.87 -26.83
CA THR A 2 24.80 33.06 -25.76
C THR A 2 25.40 31.66 -25.80
N ALA A 3 26.17 31.29 -24.79
CA ALA A 3 26.70 29.94 -24.66
C ALA A 3 25.79 29.09 -23.78
N ASP A 4 25.52 27.89 -24.30
CA ASP A 4 25.21 26.66 -23.58
C ASP A 4 23.92 26.57 -22.76
N THR A 5 22.87 26.22 -23.50
CA THR A 5 21.84 25.28 -23.09
C THR A 5 22.45 24.09 -22.33
N LEU A 6 22.13 23.95 -21.05
CA LEU A 6 22.35 22.74 -20.26
C LEU A 6 21.35 21.64 -20.69
N PRO A 7 21.80 20.48 -21.20
CA PRO A 7 20.98 19.28 -21.29
C PRO A 7 21.22 18.42 -20.05
N GLY A 8 20.20 18.24 -19.22
CA GLY A 8 20.31 17.45 -18.00
C GLY A 8 18.94 17.04 -17.44
N ARG A 9 17.99 16.79 -18.34
CA ARG A 9 16.73 16.09 -18.06
C ARG A 9 17.06 14.61 -17.92
N ALA A 10 17.33 14.15 -16.71
CA ALA A 10 17.25 12.75 -16.27
C ALA A 10 17.85 12.66 -14.86
N GLU A 11 17.07 12.98 -13.83
CA GLU A 11 17.24 12.25 -12.58
C GLU A 11 16.07 11.30 -12.56
N ASP A 12 16.35 10.18 -13.21
CA ASP A 12 15.46 9.07 -13.46
C ASP A 12 14.64 8.76 -12.22
N ALA A 13 13.35 8.58 -12.48
CA ALA A 13 12.45 7.88 -11.61
C ALA A 13 13.13 6.61 -11.11
N GLU A 14 13.58 6.61 -9.86
CA GLU A 14 13.81 5.40 -9.11
C GLU A 14 12.45 4.75 -8.78
N ASP A 15 11.64 4.49 -9.81
CA ASP A 15 10.63 3.44 -9.79
C ASP A 15 11.38 2.10 -9.95
N SER A 16 12.32 1.87 -9.03
CA SER A 16 12.94 0.58 -8.85
C SER A 16 11.86 -0.31 -8.27
N LEU A 17 11.17 -0.97 -9.20
CA LEU A 17 10.24 -2.08 -9.06
C LEU A 17 10.69 -3.01 -7.94
N GLN A 18 10.27 -2.67 -6.73
CA GLN A 18 10.45 -3.51 -5.58
C GLN A 18 9.37 -4.58 -5.67
N GLU A 19 9.71 -5.68 -6.36
CA GLU A 19 9.26 -7.02 -6.01
C GLU A 19 9.76 -7.39 -4.59
N ARG A 20 9.55 -6.48 -3.63
CA ARG A 20 9.86 -6.71 -2.24
C ARG A 20 8.69 -7.49 -1.68
N GLU A 21 9.01 -8.70 -1.25
CA GLU A 21 8.20 -9.44 -0.30
C GLU A 21 7.59 -8.44 0.69
N LEU A 22 6.27 -8.45 0.80
CA LEU A 22 5.54 -7.55 1.67
C LEU A 22 6.08 -7.73 3.09
N THR A 23 6.94 -6.81 3.51
CA THR A 23 7.49 -6.82 4.87
C THR A 23 6.34 -6.74 5.86
N GLU A 24 6.54 -7.25 7.07
CA GLU A 24 5.52 -7.18 8.12
C GLU A 24 5.00 -5.75 8.32
N SER A 25 5.88 -4.76 8.20
CA SER A 25 5.55 -3.34 8.26
C SER A 25 4.58 -2.91 7.14
N GLU A 26 4.79 -3.39 5.91
CA GLU A 26 3.94 -3.05 4.76
C GLU A 26 2.56 -3.73 4.88
N LEU A 27 2.53 -4.98 5.35
CA LEU A 27 1.28 -5.67 5.68
C LEU A 27 0.49 -4.91 6.75
N ARG A 28 1.14 -4.52 7.85
CA ARG A 28 0.50 -3.73 8.91
C ARG A 28 -0.08 -2.42 8.37
N ARG A 29 0.65 -1.72 7.50
CA ARG A 29 0.18 -0.49 6.86
C ARG A 29 -1.06 -0.70 6.00
N GLN A 30 -1.09 -1.78 5.21
CA GLN A 30 -2.26 -2.13 4.40
C GLN A 30 -3.46 -2.52 5.26
N VAL A 31 -3.24 -3.27 6.33
CA VAL A 31 -4.31 -3.62 7.28
C VAL A 31 -4.88 -2.37 7.93
N GLN A 32 -4.03 -1.45 8.38
CA GLN A 32 -4.47 -0.17 8.95
C GLN A 32 -5.31 0.65 7.96
N ALA A 33 -4.82 0.79 6.72
CA ALA A 33 -5.54 1.52 5.69
C ALA A 33 -6.92 0.90 5.43
N LYS A 34 -6.98 -0.44 5.35
CA LYS A 34 -8.22 -1.16 5.08
C LYS A 34 -9.20 -1.13 6.26
N ALA A 35 -8.71 -1.20 7.49
CA ALA A 35 -9.54 -1.07 8.70
C ALA A 35 -10.18 0.32 8.77
N LYS A 36 -9.41 1.37 8.46
CA LYS A 36 -9.94 2.75 8.38
C LYS A 36 -11.03 2.89 7.31
N GLU A 37 -10.83 2.27 6.15
CA GLU A 37 -11.85 2.26 5.09
C GLU A 37 -13.15 1.60 5.55
N LEU A 38 -13.06 0.45 6.22
CA LEU A 38 -14.22 -0.26 6.78
C LEU A 38 -14.94 0.57 7.84
N TYR A 39 -14.19 1.21 8.74
CA TYR A 39 -14.74 2.11 9.75
C TYR A 39 -15.55 3.26 9.12
N VAL A 40 -15.00 3.90 8.08
CA VAL A 40 -15.68 4.98 7.36
C VAL A 40 -16.91 4.46 6.61
N LEU A 41 -16.81 3.32 5.93
CA LEU A 41 -17.93 2.68 5.22
C LEU A 41 -19.08 2.31 6.14
N ARG A 42 -18.79 1.95 7.40
CA ARG A 42 -19.80 1.66 8.43
C ARG A 42 -20.36 2.90 9.13
N GLY A 43 -20.02 4.11 8.66
CA GLY A 43 -20.51 5.36 9.21
C GLY A 43 -19.80 5.80 10.48
N GLY A 44 -18.58 5.29 10.75
CA GLY A 44 -17.80 5.66 11.93
C GLY A 44 -18.38 5.14 13.24
N ALA A 45 -19.03 3.98 13.21
CA ALA A 45 -19.62 3.37 14.39
C ALA A 45 -18.52 2.94 15.38
N GLN A 46 -18.43 3.62 16.52
CA GLN A 46 -17.51 3.25 17.59
C GLN A 46 -17.85 1.89 18.20
N GLY A 47 -16.83 1.16 18.66
CA GLY A 47 -16.99 -0.13 19.34
C GLY A 47 -16.92 -1.35 18.41
N LYS A 48 -16.72 -1.13 17.10
CA LYS A 48 -16.43 -2.19 16.11
C LYS A 48 -15.02 -2.10 15.53
N ASP A 49 -14.16 -1.29 16.13
CA ASP A 49 -12.80 -1.07 15.64
C ASP A 49 -12.05 -2.40 15.52
N TRP A 50 -12.14 -3.27 16.53
CA TRP A 50 -11.53 -4.60 16.51
C TRP A 50 -12.06 -5.47 15.36
N ASP A 51 -13.37 -5.47 15.10
CA ASP A 51 -13.96 -6.21 13.99
C ASP A 51 -13.41 -5.70 12.65
N ASP A 52 -13.31 -4.38 12.48
CA ASP A 52 -12.79 -3.76 11.26
C ASP A 52 -11.30 -4.07 11.07
N TRP A 53 -10.52 -4.13 12.15
CA TRP A 53 -9.12 -4.57 12.14
C TRP A 53 -8.97 -6.05 11.74
N PHE A 54 -9.78 -6.96 12.30
CA PHE A 54 -9.72 -8.38 11.95
C PHE A 54 -10.19 -8.63 10.51
N GLU A 55 -11.25 -7.96 10.07
CA GLU A 55 -11.74 -8.05 8.69
C GLU A 55 -10.68 -7.54 7.70
N ALA A 56 -10.08 -6.38 7.99
CA ALA A 56 -8.99 -5.82 7.20
C ALA A 56 -7.80 -6.78 7.09
N GLU A 57 -7.37 -7.38 8.21
CA GLU A 57 -6.27 -8.34 8.21
C GLU A 57 -6.58 -9.54 7.30
N ARG A 58 -7.79 -10.08 7.41
CA ARG A 58 -8.24 -11.22 6.60
C ARG A 58 -8.28 -10.89 5.11
N ILE A 59 -8.68 -9.67 4.75
CA ILE A 59 -8.70 -9.19 3.36
C ILE A 59 -7.27 -9.07 2.82
N VAL A 60 -6.38 -8.39 3.54
CA VAL A 60 -4.99 -8.16 3.11
C VAL A 60 -4.23 -9.49 2.97
N ARG A 61 -4.39 -10.42 3.92
CA ARG A 61 -3.78 -11.76 3.84
C ARG A 61 -4.30 -12.56 2.63
N LYS A 62 -5.61 -12.49 2.33
CA LYS A 62 -6.18 -13.13 1.13
C LYS A 62 -5.62 -12.52 -0.16
N MET A 63 -5.40 -11.22 -0.20
CA MET A 63 -4.80 -10.54 -1.36
C MET A 63 -3.33 -10.93 -1.54
N ALA A 64 -2.55 -10.95 -0.46
CA ALA A 64 -1.15 -11.35 -0.48
C ALA A 64 -0.97 -12.81 -0.97
N THR A 65 -1.78 -13.73 -0.44
CA THR A 65 -1.75 -15.15 -0.86
C THR A 65 -2.21 -15.34 -2.30
N ARG A 66 -3.23 -14.60 -2.76
CA ARG A 66 -3.71 -14.67 -4.15
C ARG A 66 -2.67 -14.09 -5.14
N ARG A 67 -1.88 -13.10 -4.71
CA ARG A 67 -0.78 -12.51 -5.50
C ARG A 67 0.42 -13.45 -5.65
N GLN A 68 0.64 -14.36 -4.70
CA GLN A 68 1.71 -15.37 -4.79
C GLN A 68 1.37 -16.58 -5.68
N LYS A 69 0.08 -16.91 -5.89
CA LYS A 69 -0.35 -18.11 -6.62
C LYS A 69 -0.50 -17.91 -8.15
N GLY A 70 -0.06 -16.76 -8.67
CA GLY A 70 -0.17 -16.40 -10.09
C GLY A 70 1.15 -16.32 -10.84
N ARG A 71 2.19 -17.05 -10.40
CA ARG A 71 3.50 -17.14 -11.06
C ARG A 71 3.72 -18.53 -11.62
#